data_AF-A0A0Q5ITA2-F1
#
_entry.id   AF-A0A0Q5ITA2-F1
#
_cell.length_a   1.000
_cell.length_b   1.000
_cell.length_c   1.000
_cell.angle_alpha   90.00
_cell.angle_beta   90.00
_cell.angle_gamma   90.00
#
_symmetry.space_group_name_H-M   'P 1'
#
loop_
_entity.id
_entity.type
_entity.pdbx_description
1 polymer ?
#
loop_
_entity_poly.entity_id
_entity_poly.type
_entity_poly.pdbx_seq_one_letter_code
_entity_poly.pdbx_strand_id
1 'polypeptide(L)'
;MKTRSVSWPLLGACVALTGLLTACPGKRPPSDDSLSLRFSLPEGVDRNNLWVAALYYPLEEGGAVGKPVMVGSTPASYSGAANGDVQMYLSGYVLRQARENAKCTTRFLTGEASGKQAVSVTPDTALTCKVEFVAYTASSAGTGPTLDSLKYTSNDLYSFASEAFKYSFVNVNADGTRSTETGTRTAGWSLVRREVLNPSATPQEYLVTMNSVLTADQAVAVKLREPRDPYKSQGLAGGRQ
;
A
#
# COMPACT_ATOMS: atom_id res chain seq x y z
N MET A 1 89.03 -20.80 -20.38
CA MET A 1 90.01 -19.93 -19.66
C MET A 1 89.23 -18.97 -18.77
N LYS A 2 89.52 -18.97 -17.44
CA LYS A 2 89.16 -17.96 -16.39
C LYS A 2 87.65 -17.67 -16.16
N THR A 3 87.06 -17.62 -14.96
CA THR A 3 87.50 -17.68 -13.54
C THR A 3 86.26 -17.84 -12.62
N ARG A 4 86.35 -18.74 -11.62
CA ARG A 4 85.99 -18.62 -10.17
C ARG A 4 84.83 -17.66 -9.75
N SER A 5 83.71 -18.16 -9.23
CA SER A 5 83.35 -18.46 -7.81
C SER A 5 82.98 -17.24 -6.94
N VAL A 6 81.89 -17.33 -6.15
CA VAL A 6 81.80 -17.07 -4.68
C VAL A 6 80.39 -16.60 -4.18
N SER A 7 79.84 -17.39 -3.25
CA SER A 7 78.99 -17.17 -2.04
C SER A 7 77.70 -16.31 -1.99
N TRP A 8 76.63 -16.95 -1.47
CA TRP A 8 75.54 -16.39 -0.62
C TRP A 8 76.07 -15.75 0.70
N PRO A 9 75.27 -15.11 1.59
CA PRO A 9 73.83 -14.76 1.60
C PRO A 9 73.58 -13.27 1.99
N LEU A 10 72.33 -12.78 1.98
CA LEU A 10 71.81 -11.81 2.98
C LEU A 10 70.30 -11.60 2.81
N LEU A 11 69.57 -12.09 3.81
CA LEU A 11 68.36 -11.57 4.47
C LEU A 11 67.54 -10.49 3.74
N GLY A 12 66.24 -10.77 3.56
CA GLY A 12 65.25 -9.74 3.22
C GLY A 12 63.86 -10.34 3.10
N ALA A 13 63.29 -10.78 4.22
CA ALA A 13 61.90 -11.17 4.30
C ALA A 13 60.97 -9.97 3.98
N CYS A 14 60.26 -10.04 2.86
CA CYS A 14 59.08 -9.21 2.60
C CYS A 14 57.86 -10.14 2.49
N VAL A 15 57.40 -10.60 3.65
CA VAL A 15 56.01 -11.02 3.84
C VAL A 15 55.23 -9.74 4.15
N ALA A 16 54.45 -9.25 3.20
CA ALA A 16 53.21 -8.50 3.41
C ALA A 16 52.75 -7.87 2.10
N LEU A 17 51.68 -8.42 1.51
CA LEU A 17 50.46 -7.68 1.14
C LEU A 17 49.50 -8.62 0.39
N THR A 18 49.11 -9.71 1.03
CA THR A 18 47.78 -10.29 0.79
C THR A 18 46.75 -9.37 1.43
N GLY A 19 46.50 -8.23 0.78
CA GLY A 19 45.39 -7.34 1.09
C GLY A 19 44.10 -8.04 0.71
N LEU A 20 43.44 -8.61 1.71
CA LEU A 20 42.10 -9.16 1.63
C LEU A 20 41.14 -8.16 0.94
N LEU A 21 40.72 -8.48 -0.28
CA LEU A 21 39.43 -8.05 -0.81
C LEU A 21 38.33 -8.86 -0.12
N THR A 22 38.25 -8.80 1.21
CA THR A 22 37.00 -9.05 1.92
C THR A 22 36.18 -7.78 1.79
N ALA A 23 35.66 -7.54 0.59
CA ALA A 23 34.52 -6.67 0.44
C ALA A 23 33.41 -7.30 1.28
N CYS A 24 33.17 -6.74 2.47
CA CYS A 24 31.95 -7.00 3.22
C CYS A 24 30.80 -6.88 2.21
N PRO A 25 29.90 -7.87 2.08
CA PRO A 25 28.65 -7.64 1.38
C PRO A 25 27.96 -6.52 2.16
N GLY A 26 28.14 -5.28 1.68
CA GLY A 26 27.54 -4.11 2.28
C GLY A 26 26.06 -4.41 2.43
N LYS A 27 25.49 -4.08 3.59
CA LYS A 27 24.04 -4.14 3.82
C LYS A 27 23.38 -3.65 2.55
N ARG A 28 22.65 -4.54 1.86
CA ARG A 28 21.86 -4.16 0.69
C ARG A 28 21.09 -2.91 1.12
N PRO A 29 21.22 -1.77 0.42
CA PRO A 29 20.44 -0.60 0.79
C PRO A 29 18.98 -1.05 0.91
N PRO A 30 18.26 -0.63 1.96
CA PRO A 30 16.87 -1.05 2.15
C PRO A 30 16.14 -0.86 0.83
N SER A 31 15.40 -1.89 0.41
CA SER A 31 14.63 -1.82 -0.83
C SER A 31 13.82 -0.53 -0.82
N ASP A 32 13.91 0.24 -1.89
CA ASP A 32 13.11 1.43 -2.01
C ASP A 32 11.64 0.98 -2.07
N ASP A 33 10.86 1.32 -1.03
CA ASP A 33 9.44 0.98 -0.92
C ASP A 33 8.58 1.76 -1.94
N SER A 34 9.22 2.48 -2.87
CA SER A 34 8.59 3.21 -3.95
C SER A 34 7.71 2.31 -4.81
N LEU A 35 6.54 2.82 -5.18
CA LEU A 35 5.57 2.11 -6.01
C LEU A 35 4.96 3.04 -7.05
N SER A 36 4.76 2.52 -8.26
CA SER A 36 3.90 3.16 -9.25
C SER A 36 2.55 2.45 -9.30
N LEU A 37 1.48 3.23 -9.13
CA LEU A 37 0.10 2.78 -9.18
C LEU A 37 -0.57 3.34 -10.44
N ARG A 38 -1.52 2.57 -10.97
CA ARG A 38 -2.41 2.98 -12.06
C ARG A 38 -3.82 3.08 -11.53
N PHE A 39 -4.55 4.11 -11.93
CA PHE A 39 -5.94 4.32 -11.54
C PHE A 39 -6.83 4.40 -12.76
N SER A 40 -7.86 3.55 -12.80
CA SER A 40 -8.90 3.62 -13.81
C SER A 40 -10.07 4.43 -13.28
N LEU A 41 -10.43 5.49 -14.01
CA LEU A 41 -11.60 6.32 -13.75
C LEU A 41 -12.84 5.72 -14.44
N PRO A 42 -14.06 6.03 -13.96
CA PRO A 42 -15.27 5.71 -14.69
C PRO A 42 -15.26 6.28 -16.12
N GLU A 43 -16.00 5.64 -17.03
CA GLU A 43 -16.13 6.09 -18.41
C GLU A 43 -16.87 7.44 -18.48
N GLY A 44 -16.47 8.30 -19.42
CA GLY A 44 -17.11 9.61 -19.64
C GLY A 44 -16.81 10.69 -18.60
N VAL A 45 -15.89 10.43 -17.66
CA VAL A 45 -15.51 11.40 -16.62
C VAL A 45 -14.77 12.60 -17.23
N ASP A 46 -15.21 13.81 -16.86
CA ASP A 46 -14.44 15.03 -17.10
C ASP A 46 -13.20 15.05 -16.19
N ARG A 47 -12.03 15.05 -16.83
CA ARG A 47 -10.72 15.02 -16.15
C ARG A 47 -10.18 16.41 -15.86
N ASN A 48 -10.84 17.46 -16.36
CA ASN A 48 -10.45 18.83 -16.08
C ASN A 48 -10.61 19.11 -14.58
N ASN A 49 -9.57 19.66 -13.95
CA ASN A 49 -9.51 19.93 -12.51
C ASN A 49 -9.72 18.70 -11.60
N LEU A 50 -9.69 17.48 -12.14
CA LEU A 50 -9.80 16.26 -11.35
C LEU A 50 -8.39 15.81 -10.93
N TRP A 51 -8.23 15.48 -9.66
CA TRP A 51 -7.00 14.97 -9.09
C TRP A 51 -7.25 13.62 -8.46
N VAL A 52 -6.29 12.71 -8.59
CA VAL A 52 -6.26 11.46 -7.83
C VAL A 52 -5.26 11.65 -6.69
N ALA A 53 -5.66 11.30 -5.47
CA ALA A 53 -4.81 11.35 -4.30
C ALA A 53 -4.78 10.01 -3.57
N ALA A 54 -3.63 9.75 -2.97
CA ALA A 54 -3.41 8.74 -1.96
C ALA A 54 -3.28 9.48 -0.61
N LEU A 55 -4.05 9.09 0.39
CA LEU A 55 -4.08 9.74 1.68
C LEU A 55 -4.31 8.76 2.83
N TYR A 56 -3.81 9.08 4.01
CA TYR A 56 -4.18 8.37 5.23
C TYR A 56 -4.87 9.33 6.20
N TYR A 57 -5.68 8.78 7.09
CA TYR A 57 -6.31 9.55 8.15
C TYR A 57 -5.61 9.24 9.48
N PRO A 58 -4.90 10.21 10.08
CA PRO A 58 -4.27 10.01 11.38
C PRO A 58 -5.33 9.82 12.46
N LEU A 59 -5.06 8.94 13.42
CA LEU A 59 -5.82 8.89 14.66
C LEU A 59 -5.28 9.96 15.63
N GLU A 60 -6.17 10.80 16.11
CA GLU A 60 -5.90 11.84 17.11
C GLU A 60 -6.16 11.31 18.54
N GLU A 61 -5.79 12.09 19.55
CA GLU A 61 -6.07 11.76 20.95
C GLU A 61 -7.57 11.48 21.16
N GLY A 62 -7.87 10.38 21.87
CA GLY A 62 -9.24 9.91 22.07
C GLY A 62 -9.81 9.06 20.92
N GLY A 63 -9.00 8.71 19.91
CA GLY A 63 -9.41 7.81 18.82
C GLY A 63 -10.24 8.50 17.72
N ALA A 64 -10.29 9.83 17.73
CA ALA A 64 -10.93 10.59 16.67
C ALA A 64 -10.12 10.53 15.37
N VAL A 65 -10.81 10.51 14.23
CA VAL A 65 -10.17 10.58 12.91
C VAL A 65 -9.77 12.02 12.62
N GLY A 66 -8.48 12.26 12.41
CA GLY A 66 -7.90 13.56 12.14
C GLY A 66 -8.05 13.99 10.67
N LYS A 67 -7.43 15.13 10.34
CA LYS A 67 -7.43 15.65 8.96
C LYS A 67 -6.63 14.71 8.03
N PRO A 68 -7.11 14.48 6.79
CA PRO A 68 -6.40 13.62 5.85
C PRO A 68 -4.99 14.15 5.58
N VAL A 69 -4.02 13.25 5.60
CA VAL A 69 -2.64 13.52 5.21
C VAL A 69 -2.40 12.91 3.85
N MET A 70 -2.05 13.74 2.88
CA MET A 70 -1.78 13.31 1.50
C MET A 70 -0.37 12.73 1.40
N VAL A 71 -0.26 11.50 0.91
CA VAL A 71 1.04 10.86 0.62
C VAL A 71 1.46 11.06 -0.83
N GLY A 72 0.51 11.31 -1.72
CA GLY A 72 0.77 11.63 -3.12
C GLY A 72 -0.49 12.08 -3.83
N SER A 73 -0.33 12.87 -4.89
CA SER A 73 -1.42 13.22 -5.79
C SER A 73 -0.90 13.43 -7.21
N THR A 74 -1.81 13.30 -8.17
CA THR A 74 -1.53 13.46 -9.59
C THR A 74 -2.79 13.99 -10.29
N PRO A 75 -2.67 14.96 -11.21
CA PRO A 75 -3.81 15.42 -11.98
C PRO A 75 -4.29 14.32 -12.93
N ALA A 76 -5.60 14.09 -13.01
CA ALA A 76 -6.19 13.05 -13.85
C ALA A 76 -6.05 13.32 -15.36
N SER A 77 -5.78 14.57 -15.74
CA SER A 77 -5.42 14.97 -17.10
C SER A 77 -4.04 14.45 -17.52
N TYR A 78 -3.17 14.13 -16.57
CA TYR A 78 -1.85 13.54 -16.83
C TYR A 78 -1.97 12.01 -16.91
N SER A 79 -2.56 11.51 -18.01
CA SER A 79 -2.60 10.07 -18.29
C SER A 79 -1.31 9.64 -18.99
N GLY A 80 -0.36 9.09 -18.23
CA GLY A 80 0.88 8.52 -18.76
C GLY A 80 0.75 7.07 -19.28
N ALA A 81 -0.40 6.42 -19.07
CA ALA A 81 -0.61 5.02 -19.42
C ALA A 81 -1.41 4.84 -20.71
N ALA A 82 -1.07 3.80 -21.49
CA ALA A 82 -1.65 3.48 -22.80
C ALA A 82 -3.18 3.31 -22.84
N ASN A 83 -3.84 3.14 -21.68
CA ASN A 83 -5.28 2.91 -21.57
C ASN A 83 -6.04 4.13 -20.99
N GLY A 84 -5.40 5.29 -20.91
CA GLY A 84 -5.99 6.47 -20.25
C GLY A 84 -6.05 6.34 -18.73
N ASP A 85 -5.39 5.36 -18.11
CA ASP A 85 -5.25 5.31 -16.66
C ASP A 85 -4.41 6.48 -16.15
N VAL A 86 -4.74 6.95 -14.95
CA VAL A 86 -3.95 7.96 -14.25
C VAL A 86 -2.81 7.26 -13.52
N GLN A 87 -1.58 7.70 -13.76
CA GLN A 87 -0.40 7.14 -13.10
C GLN A 87 0.00 7.98 -11.90
N MET A 88 0.23 7.32 -10.77
CA MET A 88 0.78 7.94 -9.57
C MET A 88 2.07 7.22 -9.18
N TYR A 89 3.05 7.99 -8.73
CA TYR A 89 4.24 7.47 -8.09
C TYR A 89 4.21 7.84 -6.61
N LEU A 90 4.31 6.84 -5.75
CA LEU A 90 4.49 7.00 -4.32
C LEU A 90 5.95 6.72 -4.00
N SER A 91 6.68 7.70 -3.46
CA SER A 91 8.09 7.50 -3.12
C SER A 91 8.25 6.69 -1.83
N GLY A 92 9.29 5.86 -1.74
CA GLY A 92 9.61 5.12 -0.53
C GLY A 92 9.90 6.05 0.66
N TYR A 93 10.32 7.29 0.40
CA TYR A 93 10.50 8.30 1.45
C TYR A 93 9.18 8.66 2.14
N VAL A 94 8.12 9.01 1.39
CA VAL A 94 6.82 9.37 1.99
C VAL A 94 6.15 8.18 2.65
N LEU A 95 6.30 6.99 2.06
CA LEU A 95 5.79 5.74 2.64
C LEU A 95 6.53 5.36 3.93
N ARG A 96 7.84 5.64 4.01
CA ARG A 96 8.61 5.49 5.24
C ARG A 96 8.13 6.47 6.32
N GLN A 97 7.92 7.75 5.98
CA GLN A 97 7.39 8.72 6.93
C GLN A 97 6.01 8.33 7.45
N ALA A 98 5.12 7.82 6.57
CA ALA A 98 3.79 7.38 6.96
C ALA A 98 3.84 6.20 7.95
N ARG A 99 4.67 5.17 7.70
CA ARG A 99 4.77 4.02 8.64
C ARG A 99 5.43 4.38 9.97
N GLU A 100 6.37 5.33 9.98
CA GLU A 100 7.04 5.81 11.20
C GLU A 100 6.16 6.76 12.01
N ASN A 101 5.07 7.26 11.43
CA ASN A 101 4.11 8.10 12.11
C ASN A 101 3.14 7.26 12.97
N ALA A 102 3.28 7.37 14.29
CA ALA A 102 2.42 6.69 15.25
C ALA A 102 0.92 7.04 15.12
N LYS A 103 0.57 8.17 14.49
CA LYS A 103 -0.82 8.51 14.19
C LYS A 103 -1.39 7.75 12.99
N CYS A 104 -0.54 7.29 12.05
CA CYS A 104 -1.01 6.39 10.98
C CYS A 104 -0.97 4.93 11.42
N THR A 105 0.11 4.53 12.09
CA THR A 105 0.39 3.14 12.42
C THR A 105 -0.22 2.75 13.76
N THR A 106 -1.33 2.01 13.73
CA THR A 106 -2.08 1.60 14.94
C THR A 106 -2.36 0.10 14.95
N ARG A 107 -2.64 -0.48 16.12
CA ARG A 107 -3.02 -1.91 16.17
C ARG A 107 -4.29 -2.15 15.38
N PHE A 108 -4.29 -3.18 14.53
CA PHE A 108 -5.46 -3.50 13.69
C PHE A 108 -6.74 -3.66 14.52
N LEU A 109 -6.64 -4.31 15.68
CA LEU A 109 -7.76 -4.53 16.61
C LEU A 109 -8.41 -3.22 17.11
N THR A 110 -7.61 -2.23 17.47
CA THR A 110 -8.09 -0.96 18.05
C THR A 110 -8.26 0.16 17.02
N GLY A 111 -7.73 -0.06 15.80
CA GLY A 111 -7.90 0.83 14.65
C GLY A 111 -8.99 0.31 13.74
N GLU A 112 -8.63 -0.49 12.74
CA GLU A 112 -9.53 -0.91 11.66
C GLU A 112 -10.71 -1.77 12.12
N ALA A 113 -10.48 -2.67 13.07
CA ALA A 113 -11.52 -3.53 13.63
C ALA A 113 -12.25 -2.91 14.83
N SER A 114 -11.98 -1.64 15.13
CA SER A 114 -12.63 -0.94 16.24
C SER A 114 -14.15 -0.90 16.07
N GLY A 115 -14.88 -1.28 17.12
CA GLY A 115 -16.34 -1.34 17.12
C GLY A 115 -16.96 -2.44 16.25
N LYS A 116 -16.15 -3.35 15.68
CA LYS A 116 -16.65 -4.50 14.92
C LYS A 116 -16.96 -5.69 15.84
N GLN A 117 -17.79 -6.61 15.35
CA GLN A 117 -18.19 -7.81 16.07
C GLN A 117 -17.38 -9.03 15.64
N ALA A 118 -17.35 -10.08 16.49
CA ALA A 118 -16.71 -11.36 16.18
C ALA A 118 -15.29 -11.21 15.59
N VAL A 119 -14.51 -10.30 16.18
CA VAL A 119 -13.18 -9.96 15.68
C VAL A 119 -12.19 -11.06 16.03
N SER A 120 -11.45 -11.52 15.03
CA SER A 120 -10.32 -12.42 15.16
C SER A 120 -9.16 -11.85 14.36
N VAL A 121 -7.97 -11.77 14.97
CA VAL A 121 -6.74 -11.29 14.34
C VAL A 121 -5.61 -12.19 14.81
N THR A 122 -4.76 -12.66 13.90
CA THR A 122 -3.64 -13.53 14.23
C THR A 122 -2.41 -13.21 13.37
N PRO A 123 -1.28 -12.81 13.99
CA PRO A 123 -1.15 -12.40 15.40
C PRO A 123 -1.93 -11.11 15.71
N ASP A 124 -2.30 -10.89 16.98
CA ASP A 124 -3.08 -9.73 17.43
C ASP A 124 -2.22 -8.46 17.65
N THR A 125 -0.92 -8.58 17.47
CA THR A 125 0.09 -7.52 17.63
C THR A 125 0.29 -6.65 16.40
N ALA A 126 -0.28 -7.03 15.26
CA ALA A 126 -0.07 -6.35 13.99
C ALA A 126 -0.48 -4.88 14.04
N LEU A 127 0.49 -4.00 13.71
CA LEU A 127 0.26 -2.59 13.50
C LEU A 127 0.02 -2.33 12.02
N THR A 128 -0.96 -1.49 11.69
CA THR A 128 -1.32 -1.13 10.32
C THR A 128 -1.41 0.37 10.11
N CYS A 129 -1.05 0.80 8.90
CA CYS A 129 -1.27 2.14 8.39
C CYS A 129 -1.94 2.01 7.02
N LYS A 130 -3.09 2.66 6.84
CA LYS A 130 -3.90 2.58 5.63
C LYS A 130 -3.79 3.85 4.81
N VAL A 131 -3.52 3.68 3.53
CA VAL A 131 -3.57 4.72 2.52
C VAL A 131 -4.74 4.41 1.59
N GLU A 132 -5.73 5.29 1.63
CA GLU A 132 -6.92 5.25 0.79
C GLU A 132 -6.69 6.05 -0.48
N PHE A 133 -7.42 5.68 -1.53
CA PHE A 133 -7.36 6.35 -2.82
C PHE A 133 -8.68 7.04 -3.14
N VAL A 134 -8.58 8.31 -3.52
CA VAL A 134 -9.72 9.15 -3.85
C VAL A 134 -9.44 9.94 -5.12
N ALA A 135 -10.49 10.34 -5.81
CA ALA A 135 -10.41 11.42 -6.78
C ALA A 135 -11.38 12.53 -6.43
N TYR A 136 -10.93 13.77 -6.64
CA TYR A 136 -11.58 14.97 -6.15
C TYR A 136 -11.29 16.14 -7.08
N THR A 137 -12.18 17.13 -7.08
CA THR A 137 -11.99 18.37 -7.85
C THR A 137 -11.08 19.33 -7.09
N ALA A 138 -10.03 19.82 -7.73
CA ALA A 138 -9.15 20.84 -7.18
C ALA A 138 -8.69 21.83 -8.25
N SER A 139 -8.54 23.09 -7.84
CA SER A 139 -8.08 24.18 -8.71
C SER A 139 -6.56 24.23 -8.86
N SER A 140 -5.80 23.57 -7.98
CA SER A 140 -4.34 23.57 -7.99
C SER A 140 -3.74 22.37 -7.26
N ALA A 141 -2.46 22.11 -7.54
CA ALA A 141 -1.67 21.09 -6.85
C ALA A 141 -1.61 21.34 -5.33
N GLY A 142 -1.70 20.27 -4.53
CA GLY A 142 -1.58 20.33 -3.08
C GLY A 142 -2.85 20.76 -2.34
N THR A 143 -3.91 21.21 -3.03
CA THR A 143 -5.23 21.36 -2.42
C THR A 143 -5.72 19.96 -2.02
N GLY A 144 -5.99 19.75 -0.73
CA GLY A 144 -6.52 18.47 -0.22
C GLY A 144 -8.00 18.26 -0.55
N PRO A 145 -8.48 17.00 -0.57
CA PRO A 145 -9.90 16.71 -0.75
C PRO A 145 -10.73 17.20 0.45
N THR A 146 -11.95 17.66 0.15
CA THR A 146 -13.03 17.92 1.10
C THR A 146 -14.20 17.02 0.75
N LEU A 147 -15.22 16.95 1.62
CA LEU A 147 -16.44 16.18 1.31
C LEU A 147 -17.12 16.70 0.03
N ASP A 148 -17.15 18.02 -0.18
CA ASP A 148 -17.79 18.64 -1.35
C ASP A 148 -17.01 18.42 -2.65
N SER A 149 -15.68 18.31 -2.54
CA SER A 149 -14.81 18.11 -3.69
C SER A 149 -14.61 16.64 -4.06
N LEU A 150 -14.88 15.71 -3.14
CA LEU A 150 -14.77 14.27 -3.38
C LEU A 150 -15.73 13.81 -4.48
N LYS A 151 -15.17 13.15 -5.51
CA LYS A 151 -15.94 12.65 -6.67
C LYS A 151 -15.91 11.14 -6.80
N TYR A 152 -14.78 10.52 -6.46
CA TYR A 152 -14.62 9.07 -6.58
C TYR A 152 -13.78 8.51 -5.44
N THR A 153 -14.03 7.26 -5.06
CA THR A 153 -13.25 6.50 -4.07
C THR A 153 -12.86 5.14 -4.63
N SER A 154 -11.88 4.51 -4.00
CA SER A 154 -11.49 3.12 -4.24
C SER A 154 -11.96 2.23 -3.10
N ASN A 155 -12.27 0.97 -3.42
CA ASN A 155 -12.41 -0.08 -2.40
C ASN A 155 -11.06 -0.72 -2.05
N ASP A 156 -10.09 -0.64 -2.96
CA ASP A 156 -8.72 -1.08 -2.74
C ASP A 156 -7.96 0.01 -1.99
N LEU A 157 -6.96 -0.42 -1.22
CA LEU A 157 -6.13 0.47 -0.42
C LEU A 157 -4.68 0.00 -0.45
N TYR A 158 -3.75 0.88 -0.12
CA TYR A 158 -2.37 0.50 0.12
C TYR A 158 -2.13 0.46 1.62
N SER A 159 -1.66 -0.68 2.13
CA SER A 159 -1.55 -0.91 3.57
C SER A 159 -0.13 -1.31 3.92
N PHE A 160 0.39 -0.68 4.97
CA PHE A 160 1.52 -1.18 5.71
C PHE A 160 1.02 -2.11 6.82
N ALA A 161 1.70 -3.24 7.01
CA ALA A 161 1.59 -4.06 8.21
C ALA A 161 2.98 -4.31 8.83
N SER A 162 3.11 -4.21 10.14
CA SER A 162 4.38 -4.50 10.85
C SER A 162 4.80 -5.96 10.72
N GLU A 163 3.84 -6.86 10.58
CA GLU A 163 4.02 -8.29 10.42
C GLU A 163 2.88 -8.86 9.57
N ALA A 164 3.07 -10.06 9.02
CA ALA A 164 2.01 -10.71 8.28
C ALA A 164 0.93 -11.20 9.25
N PHE A 165 -0.34 -10.97 8.94
CA PHE A 165 -1.45 -11.38 9.79
C PHE A 165 -2.68 -11.77 8.99
N LYS A 166 -3.58 -12.50 9.64
CA LYS A 166 -4.91 -12.82 9.15
C LYS A 166 -5.95 -12.21 10.06
N TYR A 167 -7.10 -11.85 9.50
CA TYR A 167 -8.19 -11.31 10.29
C TYR A 167 -9.56 -11.73 9.76
N SER A 168 -10.54 -11.64 10.66
CA SER A 168 -11.96 -11.74 10.36
C SER A 168 -12.74 -10.83 11.31
N PHE A 169 -13.79 -10.17 10.83
CA PHE A 169 -14.76 -9.50 11.68
C PHE A 169 -16.12 -9.39 10.99
N VAL A 170 -17.14 -9.06 11.77
CA VAL A 170 -18.49 -8.78 11.31
C VAL A 170 -18.76 -7.28 11.47
N ASN A 171 -19.16 -6.66 10.37
CA ASN A 171 -19.70 -5.30 10.35
C ASN A 171 -21.21 -5.34 10.18
N VAL A 172 -21.93 -4.62 11.06
CA VAL A 172 -23.38 -4.45 11.00
C VAL A 172 -23.65 -2.97 10.80
N ASN A 173 -24.30 -2.61 9.71
CA ASN A 173 -24.63 -1.22 9.40
C ASN A 173 -25.92 -0.79 10.11
N ALA A 174 -26.15 0.52 10.14
CA ALA A 174 -27.35 1.10 10.74
C ALA A 174 -28.66 0.66 10.06
N ASP A 175 -28.60 0.28 8.78
CA ASP A 175 -29.73 -0.24 8.01
C ASP A 175 -29.99 -1.75 8.23
N GLY A 176 -29.23 -2.39 9.13
CA GLY A 176 -29.33 -3.82 9.44
C GLY A 176 -28.53 -4.72 8.51
N THR A 177 -27.91 -4.17 7.46
CA THR A 177 -27.08 -4.94 6.54
C THR A 177 -25.85 -5.49 7.23
N ARG A 178 -25.53 -6.76 6.99
CA ARG A 178 -24.41 -7.45 7.62
C ARG A 178 -23.33 -7.79 6.60
N SER A 179 -22.08 -7.62 6.98
CA SER A 179 -20.94 -8.09 6.20
C SER A 179 -19.92 -8.81 7.06
N THR A 180 -19.51 -9.99 6.64
CA THR A 180 -18.37 -10.71 7.21
C THR A 180 -17.16 -10.40 6.36
N GLU A 181 -16.21 -9.68 6.94
CA GLU A 181 -14.94 -9.36 6.28
C GLU A 181 -13.85 -10.32 6.76
N THR A 182 -13.08 -10.86 5.82
CA THR A 182 -11.89 -11.66 6.08
C THR A 182 -10.72 -11.14 5.26
N GLY A 183 -9.50 -11.33 5.74
CA GLY A 183 -8.33 -10.86 5.02
C GLY A 183 -7.02 -11.45 5.49
N THR A 184 -6.05 -11.43 4.58
CA THR A 184 -4.64 -11.71 4.86
C THR A 184 -3.80 -10.49 4.46
N ARG A 185 -2.90 -10.06 5.34
CA ARG A 185 -1.95 -8.98 5.10
C ARG A 185 -0.53 -9.53 5.09
N THR A 186 0.27 -9.11 4.12
CA THR A 186 1.71 -9.35 4.12
C THR A 186 2.42 -8.30 4.96
N ALA A 187 3.55 -8.66 5.57
CA ALA A 187 4.40 -7.69 6.23
C ALA A 187 4.94 -6.65 5.23
N GLY A 188 5.11 -5.41 5.67
CA GLY A 188 5.52 -4.29 4.83
C GLY A 188 4.36 -3.65 4.08
N TRP A 189 4.68 -2.81 3.10
CA TRP A 189 3.71 -2.15 2.26
C TRP A 189 3.19 -3.09 1.17
N SER A 190 1.87 -3.11 0.98
CA SER A 190 1.23 -3.93 -0.06
C SER A 190 -0.10 -3.31 -0.51
N LEU A 191 -0.43 -3.51 -1.79
CA LEU A 191 -1.79 -3.22 -2.27
C LEU A 191 -2.73 -4.29 -1.72
N VAL A 192 -3.86 -3.85 -1.20
CA VAL A 192 -4.92 -4.68 -0.67
C VAL A 192 -6.11 -4.56 -1.59
N ARG A 193 -6.56 -5.68 -2.13
CA ARG A 193 -7.75 -5.74 -2.97
C ARG A 193 -8.95 -6.12 -2.16
N ARG A 194 -10.05 -5.43 -2.44
CA ARG A 194 -11.36 -5.72 -1.86
C ARG A 194 -12.26 -6.42 -2.86
N GLU A 195 -12.74 -7.59 -2.48
CA GLU A 195 -13.79 -8.29 -3.22
C GLU A 195 -15.04 -8.41 -2.35
N VAL A 196 -16.20 -8.34 -2.99
CA VAL A 196 -17.49 -8.45 -2.31
C VAL A 196 -18.32 -9.50 -3.04
N LEU A 197 -18.82 -10.46 -2.29
CA LEU A 197 -19.81 -11.40 -2.74
C LEU A 197 -21.13 -11.12 -2.01
N ASN A 198 -22.21 -10.97 -2.77
CA ASN A 198 -23.57 -10.94 -2.27
C ASN A 198 -24.23 -12.28 -2.62
N PRO A 199 -24.39 -13.21 -1.66
CA PRO A 199 -25.06 -14.47 -1.90
C PRO A 199 -26.54 -14.25 -2.19
N SER A 200 -27.04 -14.78 -3.31
CA SER A 200 -28.44 -14.61 -3.73
C SER A 200 -29.46 -15.17 -2.73
N ALA A 201 -29.06 -16.12 -1.88
CA ALA A 201 -29.90 -16.71 -0.85
C ALA A 201 -30.09 -15.80 0.39
N THR A 202 -29.21 -14.80 0.58
CA THR A 202 -29.20 -13.92 1.75
C THR A 202 -28.87 -12.48 1.31
N PRO A 203 -29.81 -11.75 0.69
CA PRO A 203 -29.52 -10.47 0.03
C PRO A 203 -29.04 -9.33 0.95
N GLN A 204 -29.20 -9.49 2.27
CA GLN A 204 -28.75 -8.55 3.31
C GLN A 204 -27.40 -8.96 3.94
N GLU A 205 -26.79 -10.04 3.46
CA GLU A 205 -25.50 -10.52 3.92
C GLU A 205 -24.45 -10.44 2.82
N TYR A 206 -23.27 -9.97 3.18
CA TYR A 206 -22.16 -9.81 2.27
C TYR A 206 -20.92 -10.52 2.81
N LEU A 207 -20.20 -11.21 1.93
CA LEU A 207 -18.88 -11.74 2.22
C LEU A 207 -17.85 -10.80 1.57
N VAL A 208 -16.97 -10.25 2.39
CA VAL A 208 -15.94 -9.32 1.95
C VAL A 208 -14.58 -9.97 2.16
N THR A 209 -13.75 -9.96 1.12
CA THR A 209 -12.35 -10.40 1.21
C THR A 209 -11.44 -9.20 0.97
N MET A 210 -10.40 -9.10 1.79
CA MET A 210 -9.47 -7.97 1.79
C MET A 210 -8.05 -8.52 1.91
N ASN A 211 -7.43 -8.87 0.78
CA ASN A 211 -6.14 -9.56 0.76
C ASN A 211 -5.03 -8.68 0.18
N SER A 212 -3.85 -8.72 0.77
CA SER A 212 -2.62 -8.22 0.14
C SER A 212 -2.38 -8.98 -1.15
N VAL A 213 -2.16 -8.26 -2.25
CA VAL A 213 -1.84 -8.86 -3.55
C VAL A 213 -0.36 -9.17 -3.65
N LEU A 214 -0.03 -10.14 -4.50
CA LEU A 214 1.36 -10.40 -4.88
C LEU A 214 1.90 -9.22 -5.69
N THR A 215 3.20 -8.96 -5.61
CA THR A 215 3.85 -7.84 -6.31
C THR A 215 3.58 -7.87 -7.83
N ALA A 216 3.51 -9.07 -8.43
CA ALA A 216 3.20 -9.23 -9.85
C ALA A 216 1.81 -8.69 -10.24
N ASP A 217 0.85 -8.70 -9.31
CA ASP A 217 -0.54 -8.29 -9.54
C ASP A 217 -0.78 -6.81 -9.22
N GLN A 218 0.23 -6.10 -8.70
CA GLN A 218 0.17 -4.66 -8.43
C GLN A 218 0.09 -3.82 -9.71
N ALA A 219 0.44 -4.40 -10.86
CA ALA A 219 0.33 -3.73 -12.16
C ALA A 219 -1.14 -3.53 -12.62
N VAL A 220 -2.09 -4.27 -12.02
CA VAL A 220 -3.51 -4.13 -12.33
C VAL A 220 -4.01 -2.80 -11.75
N ALA A 221 -4.69 -2.00 -12.58
CA ALA A 221 -5.16 -0.69 -12.16
C ALA A 221 -6.15 -0.76 -10.97
N VAL A 222 -6.05 0.22 -10.08
CA VAL A 222 -7.00 0.49 -9.00
C VAL A 222 -8.22 1.18 -9.60
N LYS A 223 -9.41 0.61 -9.39
CA LYS A 223 -10.65 1.17 -9.95
C LYS A 223 -11.24 2.22 -9.01
N LEU A 224 -11.44 3.42 -9.53
CA LEU A 224 -12.16 4.50 -8.87
C LEU A 224 -13.64 4.48 -9.27
N ARG A 225 -14.53 4.80 -8.33
CA ARG A 225 -15.98 4.78 -8.53
C ARG A 225 -16.65 5.87 -7.71
N GLU A 226 -17.88 6.23 -8.07
CA GLU A 226 -18.64 7.20 -7.28
C GLU A 226 -18.74 6.74 -5.81
N PRO A 227 -18.76 7.66 -4.82
CA PRO A 227 -19.00 7.36 -3.41
C PRO A 227 -20.43 6.86 -3.20
N ARG A 228 -20.74 5.67 -3.71
CA ARG A 228 -22.02 4.98 -3.56
C ARG A 228 -21.77 3.51 -3.24
N ASP A 229 -22.50 3.05 -2.22
CA ASP A 229 -22.59 1.69 -1.70
C ASP A 229 -21.25 0.91 -1.59
N PRO A 230 -20.70 0.68 -0.38
CA PRO A 230 -19.51 -0.14 -0.20
C PRO A 230 -19.68 -1.57 -0.72
N TYR A 231 -20.89 -2.07 -0.98
CA TYR A 231 -21.15 -3.46 -1.32
C TYR A 231 -21.29 -3.77 -2.82
N LYS A 232 -21.17 -2.77 -3.70
CA LYS A 232 -21.03 -3.05 -5.14
C LYS A 232 -19.62 -3.63 -5.39
N SER A 233 -19.58 -4.91 -5.77
CA SER A 233 -18.32 -5.63 -5.99
C SER A 233 -17.53 -5.05 -7.14
N GLN A 234 -16.20 -5.12 -7.03
CA GLN A 234 -15.33 -5.08 -8.19
C GLN A 234 -15.33 -6.49 -8.79
N GLY A 235 -16.22 -6.76 -9.74
CA GLY A 235 -16.05 -7.94 -10.58
C GLY A 235 -14.72 -7.84 -11.33
N LEU A 236 -13.83 -8.81 -11.13
CA LEU A 236 -12.83 -9.15 -12.14
C LEU A 236 -13.62 -9.68 -13.35
N ALA A 237 -13.77 -8.86 -14.38
CA ALA A 237 -14.19 -9.38 -15.67
C ALA A 237 -13.05 -10.28 -16.19
N GLY A 238 -13.10 -11.57 -15.88
CA GLY A 238 -12.11 -12.55 -16.32
C GLY A 238 -11.72 -13.58 -15.26
N GLY A 239 -12.63 -14.51 -14.95
CA GLY A 239 -12.33 -15.72 -14.19
C GLY A 239 -13.53 -16.66 -14.28
N ARG A 240 -13.41 -17.70 -15.11
CA ARG A 240 -14.49 -18.62 -15.52
C ARG A 240 -15.21 -19.27 -14.33
N GLN A 241 -16.53 -19.44 -14.48
CA GLN A 241 -17.28 -20.56 -13.87
C GLN A 241 -16.75 -21.90 -14.39
#